data_AF-A0A7Y0L338-F1
#
_entry.id   AF-A0A7Y0L338-F1
#
_cell.length_a   1.000
_cell.length_b   1.000
_cell.length_c   1.000
_cell.angle_alpha   90.00
_cell.angle_beta   90.00
_cell.angle_gamma   90.00
#
_symmetry.space_group_name_H-M   'P 1'
#
loop_
_entity.id
_entity.type
_entity.pdbx_description
1 polymer ?
#
loop_
_entity_poly.entity_id
_entity_poly.type
_entity_poly.pdbx_seq_one_letter_code
_entity_poly.pdbx_strand_id
1 'polypeptide(L)'
;MELSKFGRDYGASLCLAPGREFTPLSDLTPEERACVERVGGAVEQKVLEDFGVNADPPQLARYRVTGRHGQDLGTLTYAEGVLNWCVPKDAPPQCGTVGHGQDGLAATLKMLRLLGFSTQSLS
;
A
#
# COMPACT_ATOMS: atom_id res chain seq x y z
N MET A 1 -1.12 2.64 -21.03
CA MET A 1 -1.45 3.14 -19.69
C MET A 1 -0.15 3.14 -18.92
N GLU A 2 0.33 4.30 -18.49
CA GLU A 2 1.57 4.37 -17.69
C GLU A 2 1.21 3.99 -16.25
N LEU A 3 1.92 3.00 -15.68
CA LEU A 3 1.71 2.63 -14.28
C LEU A 3 2.13 3.77 -13.36
N SER A 4 1.38 4.00 -12.28
CA SER A 4 1.83 4.86 -11.18
C SER A 4 3.06 4.24 -10.50
N LYS A 5 3.76 5.03 -9.69
CA LYS A 5 4.87 4.52 -8.88
C LYS A 5 4.45 3.34 -8.00
N PHE A 6 3.23 3.37 -7.45
CA PHE A 6 2.71 2.28 -6.63
C PHE A 6 2.56 0.98 -7.43
N GLY A 7 1.89 1.02 -8.59
CA GLY A 7 1.71 -0.17 -9.43
C GLY A 7 3.04 -0.76 -9.86
N ARG A 8 4.02 0.10 -10.20
CA ARG A 8 5.39 -0.34 -10.54
C ARG A 8 6.08 -1.03 -9.37
N ASP A 9 6.13 -0.40 -8.19
CA ASP A 9 6.81 -0.94 -7.02
C ASP A 9 6.17 -2.26 -6.57
N TYR A 10 4.84 -2.33 -6.58
CA TYR A 10 4.11 -3.56 -6.25
C TYR A 10 4.38 -4.67 -7.26
N GLY A 11 4.31 -4.37 -8.57
CA GLY A 11 4.66 -5.31 -9.63
C GLY A 11 6.10 -5.81 -9.50
N ALA A 12 7.05 -4.91 -9.25
CA ALA A 12 8.46 -5.23 -9.07
C ALA A 12 8.69 -6.17 -7.88
N SER A 13 8.02 -5.94 -6.75
CA SER A 13 8.13 -6.78 -5.55
C SER A 13 7.66 -8.24 -5.73
N LEU A 14 6.80 -8.50 -6.72
CA LEU A 14 6.25 -9.84 -6.98
C LEU A 14 6.87 -10.52 -8.21
N CYS A 15 7.40 -9.73 -9.15
CA CYS A 15 7.92 -10.23 -10.41
C CYS A 15 9.44 -10.33 -10.45
N LEU A 16 10.15 -9.61 -9.58
CA LEU A 16 11.62 -9.57 -9.57
C LEU A 16 12.19 -10.38 -8.42
N ALA A 17 13.43 -10.84 -8.61
CA ALA A 17 14.17 -11.49 -7.54
C ALA A 17 14.45 -10.51 -6.38
N PRO A 18 14.59 -11.01 -5.14
CA PRO A 18 14.89 -10.17 -3.98
C PRO A 18 16.12 -9.28 -4.20
N GLY A 19 16.01 -8.00 -3.84
CA GLY A 19 17.06 -6.99 -4.01
C GLY A 19 17.06 -6.31 -5.38
N ARG A 20 16.17 -6.70 -6.30
CA ARG A 20 16.00 -6.06 -7.62
C ARG A 20 14.73 -5.23 -7.74
N GLU A 21 13.94 -5.10 -6.69
CA GLU A 21 12.66 -4.39 -6.68
C GLU A 21 12.79 -2.90 -7.02
N PHE A 22 13.99 -2.32 -6.86
CA PHE A 22 14.32 -0.94 -7.19
C PHE A 22 14.99 -0.76 -8.55
N THR A 23 15.08 -1.83 -9.35
CA THR A 23 15.66 -1.76 -10.70
C THR A 23 14.76 -0.87 -11.57
N PRO A 24 15.31 0.17 -12.25
CA PRO A 24 14.55 1.00 -13.16
C PRO A 24 13.86 0.16 -14.25
N LEU A 25 12.63 0.52 -14.65
CA LEU A 25 11.90 -0.20 -15.71
C LEU A 25 12.70 -0.30 -17.02
N SER A 26 13.53 0.71 -17.32
CA SER A 26 14.43 0.75 -18.49
C SER A 26 15.42 -0.41 -18.51
N ASP A 27 15.77 -0.92 -17.34
CA ASP A 27 16.86 -1.87 -17.13
C ASP A 27 16.34 -3.30 -16.90
N LEU A 28 15.02 -3.48 -16.92
CA LEU A 28 14.37 -4.79 -16.86
C LEU A 28 14.41 -5.50 -18.21
N THR A 29 14.48 -6.83 -18.17
CA THR A 29 14.25 -7.64 -19.38
C THR A 29 12.81 -7.45 -19.87
N PRO A 30 12.52 -7.73 -21.16
CA PRO A 30 11.16 -7.65 -21.68
C PRO A 30 10.14 -8.50 -20.88
N GLU A 31 10.57 -9.67 -20.39
CA GLU A 31 9.75 -10.57 -19.59
C GLU A 31 9.47 -10.03 -18.18
N GLU A 32 10.51 -9.50 -17.52
CA GLU A 32 10.40 -8.84 -16.23
C GLU A 32 9.45 -7.63 -16.33
N ARG A 33 9.65 -6.79 -17.34
CA ARG A 33 8.79 -5.62 -17.58
C ARG A 33 7.33 -6.04 -17.82
N ALA A 34 7.09 -7.04 -18.67
CA ALA A 34 5.74 -7.52 -18.93
C ALA A 34 5.05 -8.07 -17.67
N CYS A 35 5.80 -8.72 -16.78
CA CYS A 35 5.27 -9.14 -15.48
C CYS A 35 4.91 -7.94 -14.60
N VAL A 36 5.83 -6.97 -14.44
CA VAL A 36 5.62 -5.77 -13.62
C VAL A 36 4.43 -4.97 -14.12
N GLU A 37 4.32 -4.75 -15.44
CA GLU A 37 3.20 -4.03 -16.05
C GLU A 37 1.86 -4.73 -15.84
N ARG A 38 1.82 -6.06 -16.01
CA ARG A 38 0.60 -6.84 -15.82
C ARG A 38 0.15 -6.89 -14.37
N VAL A 39 1.07 -7.18 -13.44
CA VAL A 39 0.77 -7.30 -12.00
C VAL A 39 0.47 -5.92 -11.40
N GLY A 40 1.28 -4.91 -11.73
CA GLY A 40 1.09 -3.53 -11.33
C GLY A 40 -0.22 -2.94 -11.87
N GLY A 41 -0.52 -3.15 -13.15
CA GLY A 41 -1.75 -2.66 -13.75
C GLY A 41 -3.00 -3.31 -13.13
N ALA A 42 -2.96 -4.62 -12.88
CA ALA A 42 -4.05 -5.32 -12.21
C ALA A 42 -4.26 -4.84 -10.75
N VAL A 43 -3.18 -4.47 -10.03
CA VAL A 43 -3.32 -3.95 -8.67
C VAL A 43 -3.95 -2.56 -8.67
N GLU A 44 -3.53 -1.68 -9.60
CA GLU A 44 -4.04 -0.33 -9.76
C GLU A 44 -5.49 -0.32 -10.19
N GLN A 45 -5.85 -1.12 -11.20
CA GLN A 45 -7.22 -1.23 -11.66
C GLN A 45 -8.15 -1.65 -10.50
N LYS A 46 -7.73 -2.63 -9.71
CA LYS A 46 -8.51 -3.08 -8.56
C LYS A 46 -8.56 -2.04 -7.43
N VAL A 47 -7.53 -1.24 -7.24
CA VAL A 47 -7.56 -0.09 -6.32
C VAL A 47 -8.57 0.96 -6.81
N LEU A 48 -8.56 1.28 -8.10
CA LEU A 48 -9.52 2.20 -8.70
C LEU A 48 -10.97 1.68 -8.61
N GLU A 49 -11.17 0.37 -8.78
CA GLU A 49 -12.48 -0.28 -8.61
C GLU A 49 -12.95 -0.28 -7.15
N ASP A 50 -12.05 -0.58 -6.20
CA ASP A 50 -12.38 -0.68 -4.77
C ASP A 50 -12.59 0.70 -4.10
N PHE A 51 -11.92 1.76 -4.60
CA PHE A 51 -11.93 3.10 -3.99
C PHE A 51 -12.59 4.18 -4.85
N GLY A 52 -12.89 3.90 -6.11
CA GLY A 52 -13.53 4.82 -7.05
C GLY A 52 -12.56 5.87 -7.62
N VAL A 53 -12.60 6.06 -8.94
CA VAL A 53 -12.02 7.24 -9.61
C VAL A 53 -12.88 8.44 -9.17
N ASN A 54 -12.34 9.39 -8.39
CA ASN A 54 -13.02 10.60 -7.87
C ASN A 54 -13.68 10.54 -6.48
N ALA A 55 -13.33 9.61 -5.58
CA ALA A 55 -13.65 9.85 -4.18
C ALA A 55 -12.76 11.00 -3.65
N ASP A 56 -13.35 12.13 -3.25
CA ASP A 56 -12.61 13.18 -2.54
C ASP A 56 -11.77 12.53 -1.43
N PRO A 57 -10.49 12.89 -1.28
CA PRO A 57 -9.64 12.29 -0.26
C PRO A 57 -10.33 12.44 1.10
N PRO A 58 -10.54 11.32 1.84
CA PRO A 58 -11.00 11.45 3.20
C PRO A 58 -9.97 12.33 3.91
N GLN A 59 -10.42 13.48 4.43
CA GLN A 59 -9.53 14.42 5.12
C GLN A 59 -8.80 13.73 6.27
N LEU A 60 -9.45 12.71 6.84
CA LEU A 60 -8.92 11.83 7.84
C LEU A 60 -9.50 10.42 7.65
N ALA A 61 -8.65 9.40 7.64
CA ALA A 61 -9.06 8.00 7.78
C ALA A 61 -8.14 7.31 8.79
N ARG A 62 -8.72 6.50 9.68
CA ARG A 62 -7.98 5.76 10.70
C ARG A 62 -8.37 4.29 10.66
N TYR A 63 -7.39 3.41 10.76
CA TYR A 63 -7.59 1.97 10.74
C TYR A 63 -6.80 1.32 11.86
N ARG A 64 -7.46 0.59 12.76
CA ARG A 64 -6.78 -0.36 13.64
C ARG A 64 -6.34 -1.55 12.80
N VAL A 65 -5.13 -2.02 13.02
CA VAL A 65 -4.55 -3.15 12.29
C VAL A 65 -4.26 -4.29 13.25
N THR A 66 -4.80 -5.45 12.94
CA THR A 66 -4.74 -6.61 13.80
C THR A 66 -4.05 -7.76 13.07
N GLY A 67 -3.13 -8.43 13.77
CA GLY A 67 -2.41 -9.58 13.25
C GLY A 67 -3.28 -10.82 13.13
N ARG A 68 -2.75 -11.85 12.48
CA ARG A 68 -3.47 -13.14 12.27
C ARG A 68 -3.95 -13.82 13.56
N HIS A 69 -3.33 -13.52 14.70
CA HIS A 69 -3.68 -14.09 16.00
C HIS A 69 -4.44 -13.10 16.89
N GLY A 70 -5.00 -12.03 16.32
CA GLY A 70 -5.80 -11.06 17.07
C GLY A 70 -4.99 -10.00 17.82
N GLN A 71 -3.66 -10.00 17.70
CA GLN A 71 -2.83 -8.99 18.36
C GLN A 71 -2.97 -7.62 17.69
N ASP A 72 -3.09 -6.56 18.50
CA ASP A 72 -3.06 -5.18 18.00
C ASP A 72 -1.65 -4.84 17.53
N LEU A 73 -1.52 -4.54 16.24
CA LEU A 73 -0.25 -4.16 15.62
C LEU A 73 -0.09 -2.64 15.58
N GLY A 74 -1.18 -1.90 15.70
CA GLY A 74 -1.19 -0.45 15.71
C GLY A 74 -2.28 0.18 14.86
N THR A 75 -2.07 1.46 14.58
CA THR A 75 -3.05 2.28 13.84
C THR A 75 -2.40 2.89 12.60
N LEU A 76 -3.05 2.67 11.46
CA LEU A 76 -2.75 3.37 10.21
C LEU A 76 -3.64 4.62 10.15
N THR A 77 -3.04 5.79 9.97
CA THR A 77 -3.75 7.07 9.86
C THR A 77 -3.41 7.73 8.54
N TYR A 78 -4.41 8.10 7.77
CA TYR A 78 -4.28 8.94 6.60
C TYR A 78 -4.87 10.32 6.93
N ALA A 79 -4.06 11.37 6.86
CA ALA A 79 -4.49 12.73 7.11
C ALA A 79 -3.73 13.68 6.18
N GLU A 80 -4.43 14.64 5.57
CA GLU A 80 -3.82 15.66 4.70
C GLU A 80 -2.90 15.09 3.60
N GLY A 81 -3.26 13.92 3.06
CA GLY A 81 -2.46 13.26 2.02
C GLY A 81 -1.26 12.45 2.54
N VAL A 82 -1.04 12.36 3.85
CA VAL A 82 0.06 11.62 4.46
C VAL A 82 -0.46 10.38 5.17
N LEU A 83 0.18 9.24 4.93
CA LEU A 83 -0.10 7.97 5.59
C LEU A 83 0.94 7.70 6.68
N ASN A 84 0.49 7.63 7.92
CA ASN A 84 1.30 7.38 9.10
C ASN A 84 0.92 6.06 9.76
N TRP A 85 1.91 5.33 10.26
CA TRP A 85 1.73 4.12 11.06
C TRP A 85 2.20 4.37 12.49
N CYS A 86 1.33 4.10 13.46
CA CYS A 86 1.62 4.26 14.87
C CYS A 86 1.61 2.91 15.57
N VAL A 87 2.76 2.49 16.10
CA VAL A 87 2.88 1.24 16.88
C VAL A 87 2.51 1.52 18.34
N PRO A 88 1.69 0.67 19.00
CA PRO A 88 1.21 0.91 20.36
C PRO A 88 2.24 0.52 21.44
N LYS A 89 3.51 0.26 21.06
CA LYS A 89 4.48 -0.40 21.94
C LYS A 89 4.94 0.48 23.12
N ASP A 90 4.88 1.81 22.97
CA ASP A 90 5.31 2.79 23.97
C ASP A 90 4.30 3.95 24.07
N ALA A 91 4.23 4.61 25.24
CA ALA A 91 3.57 5.90 25.40
C ALA A 91 4.63 7.01 25.48
N PRO A 92 4.66 7.99 24.56
CA PRO A 92 3.74 8.19 23.44
C PRO A 92 3.96 7.17 22.29
N PRO A 93 2.90 6.86 21.50
CA PRO A 93 3.00 5.92 20.40
C PRO A 93 4.03 6.39 19.38
N GLN A 94 4.88 5.48 18.94
CA GLN A 94 5.87 5.76 17.90
C GLN A 94 5.19 5.74 16.54
N CYS A 95 5.07 6.93 15.93
CA CYS A 95 4.47 7.11 14.62
C CYS A 95 5.56 7.39 13.57
N GLY A 96 5.45 6.74 12.40
CA GLY A 96 6.30 7.00 11.25
C GLY A 96 5.49 7.14 9.98
N THR A 97 5.94 7.98 9.06
CA THR A 97 5.34 8.09 7.72
C THR A 97 5.67 6.85 6.90
N VAL A 98 4.64 6.22 6.35
CA VAL A 98 4.73 4.99 5.56
C VAL A 98 4.24 5.17 4.12
N GLY A 99 3.67 6.33 3.79
CA GLY A 99 3.25 6.62 2.43
C GLY A 99 2.59 7.98 2.27
N HIS A 100 2.23 8.28 1.02
CA HIS A 100 1.53 9.50 0.64
C HIS A 100 0.43 9.18 -0.38
N GLY A 101 -0.59 10.03 -0.43
CA GLY A 101 -1.69 9.95 -1.38
C GLY A 101 -2.70 8.83 -1.08
N GLN A 102 -3.86 8.91 -1.73
CA GLN A 102 -4.91 7.89 -1.63
C GLN A 102 -4.43 6.53 -2.16
N ASP A 103 -3.64 6.53 -3.24
CA ASP A 103 -3.05 5.32 -3.80
C ASP A 103 -2.19 4.59 -2.76
N GLY A 104 -1.42 5.34 -1.97
CA GLY A 104 -0.61 4.80 -0.87
C GLY A 104 -1.46 4.19 0.25
N LEU A 105 -2.60 4.81 0.59
CA LEU A 105 -3.55 4.25 1.55
C LEU A 105 -4.16 2.95 1.02
N ALA A 106 -4.71 2.96 -0.19
CA ALA A 106 -5.35 1.81 -0.81
C ALA A 106 -4.37 0.63 -0.98
N ALA A 107 -3.16 0.92 -1.47
CA ALA A 107 -2.03 0.01 -1.55
C ALA A 107 -1.74 -0.69 -0.22
N THR A 108 -1.61 0.12 0.85
CA THR A 108 -1.26 -0.36 2.18
C THR A 108 -2.36 -1.23 2.74
N LEU A 109 -3.63 -0.81 2.66
CA LEU A 109 -4.77 -1.62 3.12
C LEU A 109 -4.86 -2.96 2.39
N LYS A 110 -4.60 -2.97 1.07
CA LYS A 110 -4.57 -4.19 0.27
C LYS A 110 -3.41 -5.09 0.67
N MET A 111 -2.21 -4.53 0.88
CA MET A 111 -1.04 -5.30 1.29
C MET A 111 -1.23 -5.92 2.68
N LEU A 112 -1.76 -5.18 3.64
CA LEU A 112 -2.10 -5.69 4.97
C LEU A 112 -3.06 -6.89 4.86
N ARG A 113 -4.10 -6.78 4.04
CA ARG A 113 -5.04 -7.89 3.79
C ARG A 113 -4.36 -9.11 3.17
N LEU A 114 -3.48 -8.91 2.17
CA LEU A 114 -2.74 -10.01 1.52
C LEU A 114 -1.76 -10.69 2.49
N LEU A 115 -1.19 -9.95 3.43
CA LEU A 115 -0.34 -10.48 4.50
C LEU A 115 -1.14 -11.16 5.62
N GLY A 116 -2.47 -11.23 5.49
CA GLY A 116 -3.38 -11.87 6.46
C GLY A 116 -3.69 -11.01 7.67
N PHE A 117 -3.41 -9.71 7.63
CA PHE A 117 -3.81 -8.78 8.67
C PHE A 117 -5.23 -8.27 8.39
N SER A 118 -5.97 -7.98 9.45
CA SER A 118 -7.26 -7.33 9.36
C SER A 118 -7.13 -5.84 9.65
N THR A 119 -7.97 -5.04 8.99
CA THR A 119 -8.06 -3.60 9.20
C THR A 119 -9.49 -3.25 9.59
N GLN A 120 -9.64 -2.46 10.66
CA GLN A 120 -10.93 -1.98 11.15
C GLN A 120 -10.93 -0.46 11.09
N SER A 121 -11.83 0.13 10.30
CA SER A 121 -12.00 1.57 10.27
C SER A 121 -12.43 2.09 11.66
N LEU A 122 -11.77 3.15 12.10
CA LEU A 122 -12.07 3.88 13.31
C LEU A 122 -12.79 5.17 12.90
N SER A 123 -14.03 5.33 13.34
CA SER A 123 -14.84 6.55 13.20
C SER A 123 -14.28 7.69 14.05
#